data_AF-A0AAW3D6E8-F1
#
_entry.id   AF-A0AAW3D6E8-F1
#
_cell.length_a   1.000
_cell.length_b   1.000
_cell.length_c   1.000
_cell.angle_alpha   90.00
_cell.angle_beta   90.00
_cell.angle_gamma   90.00
#
_symmetry.space_group_name_H-M   'P 1'
#
loop_
_entity.id
_entity.type
_entity.pdbx_description
1 polymer ?
#
loop_
_entity_poly.entity_id
_entity_poly.type
_entity_poly.pdbx_seq_one_letter_code
_entity_poly.pdbx_strand_id
1 'polypeptide(L)'
;MEVINSNTAMSDATHAWVEVYIPWIGWVGYDPTNGCEVNSDHVRIACGRHYIDATPTAGTIYRGGGSETLSIDVKVFDITE
;
A
#
# COMPACT_ATOMS: atom_id res chain seq x y z
N MET A 1 9.65 29.74 0.02
CA MET A 1 8.81 29.02 1.00
C MET A 1 8.60 27.65 0.39
N GLU A 2 9.52 26.73 0.67
CA GLU A 2 9.43 25.37 0.17
C GLU A 2 8.41 24.65 1.05
N VAL A 3 7.26 24.32 0.48
CA VAL A 3 6.34 23.40 1.12
C VAL A 3 7.00 22.02 1.01
N ILE A 4 7.81 21.70 2.02
CA ILE A 4 8.20 20.33 2.28
C ILE A 4 6.91 19.58 2.62
N ASN A 5 6.35 18.89 1.61
CA ASN A 5 5.29 17.90 1.83
C ASN A 5 5.88 16.85 2.78
N SER A 6 5.56 16.98 4.06
CA SER A 6 5.97 16.06 5.12
C SER A 6 5.18 14.76 5.00
N ASN A 7 5.37 14.02 3.91
CA ASN A 7 4.97 12.63 3.78
C ASN A 7 6.18 11.68 3.84
N THR A 8 7.35 12.19 4.20
CA THR A 8 8.61 11.43 4.33
C THR A 8 8.58 10.38 5.45
N ALA A 9 7.46 10.23 6.17
CA ALA A 9 7.31 9.32 7.29
C ALA A 9 6.45 8.07 7.00
N MET A 10 6.01 7.86 5.76
CA MET A 10 5.45 6.57 5.32
C MET A 10 6.48 5.89 4.44
N SER A 11 7.04 4.79 4.97
CA SER A 11 8.12 3.99 4.39
C SER A 11 8.01 3.82 2.86
N ASP A 12 9.15 3.93 2.16
CA ASP A 12 9.35 3.68 0.71
C ASP A 12 9.03 2.23 0.25
N ALA A 13 8.28 1.46 1.05
CA ALA A 13 7.85 0.10 0.77
C ALA A 13 6.33 0.04 0.61
N THR A 14 5.83 -0.97 -0.10
CA THR A 14 4.39 -1.24 -0.18
C THR A 14 3.82 -1.44 1.22
N HIS A 15 2.76 -0.73 1.56
CA HIS A 15 2.07 -0.87 2.85
C HIS A 15 0.86 -1.80 2.75
N ALA A 16 0.43 -2.34 3.90
CA ALA A 16 -0.75 -3.20 4.00
C ALA A 16 -1.61 -2.81 5.20
N TRP A 17 -2.93 -2.93 5.04
CA TRP A 17 -3.94 -2.68 6.08
C TRP A 17 -4.99 -3.78 6.08
N VAL A 18 -5.91 -3.73 7.05
CA VAL A 18 -7.02 -4.69 7.16
C VAL A 18 -8.34 -4.01 6.87
N GLU A 19 -9.29 -4.76 6.31
CA GLU A 19 -10.63 -4.26 6.02
C GLU A 19 -11.69 -5.16 6.63
N VAL A 20 -12.72 -4.54 7.20
CA VAL A 20 -13.88 -5.23 7.74
C VAL A 20 -15.11 -4.88 6.91
N TYR A 21 -15.86 -5.90 6.52
CA TYR A 21 -17.17 -5.69 5.91
C TYR A 21 -18.21 -5.51 7.00
N ILE A 22 -18.74 -4.30 7.10
CA ILE A 22 -19.89 -4.02 7.95
C ILE A 22 -21.11 -4.01 7.04
N PRO A 23 -22.16 -4.81 7.33
CA PRO A 23 -23.42 -4.71 6.62
C PRO A 23 -23.87 -3.24 6.53
N TRP A 24 -24.63 -2.85 5.50
CA TRP A 24 -25.12 -1.48 5.24
C TRP A 24 -24.08 -0.35 5.07
N ILE A 25 -22.81 -0.52 5.49
CA ILE A 25 -21.72 0.46 5.31
C ILE A 25 -20.77 0.03 4.19
N GLY A 26 -20.52 -1.28 4.07
CA GLY A 26 -19.55 -1.83 3.14
C GLY A 26 -18.19 -2.11 3.78
N TRP A 27 -17.14 -2.09 2.96
CA TRP A 27 -15.76 -2.32 3.40
C TRP A 27 -15.19 -1.07 4.07
N VAL A 28 -14.72 -1.23 5.31
CA VAL A 28 -14.07 -0.18 6.08
C VAL A 28 -12.64 -0.60 6.39
N GLY A 29 -11.68 0.24 6.00
CA GLY A 29 -10.25 -0.03 6.19
C GLY A 29 -9.69 0.57 7.48
N TYR A 30 -8.81 -0.17 8.15
CA TYR A 30 -8.06 0.28 9.30
C TYR A 30 -6.60 -0.12 9.19
N ASP A 31 -5.71 0.81 9.48
CA ASP A 31 -4.27 0.63 9.49
C ASP A 31 -3.78 0.46 10.94
N PRO A 32 -3.59 -0.79 11.40
CA PRO A 32 -3.14 -1.06 12.77
C PRO A 32 -1.68 -0.65 13.02
N THR A 33 -0.89 -0.43 11.96
CA THR A 33 0.52 -0.02 12.09
C THR A 33 0.61 1.44 12.50
N ASN A 34 -0.25 2.27 11.91
CA ASN A 34 -0.29 3.70 12.16
C ASN A 34 -1.42 4.11 13.12
N GLY A 35 -2.27 3.16 13.52
CA GLY A 35 -3.39 3.40 14.43
C GLY A 35 -4.50 4.27 13.86
N CYS A 36 -4.57 4.40 12.53
CA CYS A 36 -5.47 5.31 11.83
C CYS A 36 -6.45 4.56 10.91
N GLU A 37 -7.50 5.26 10.52
CA GLU A 37 -8.39 4.81 9.44
C GLU A 37 -7.72 4.96 8.08
N VAL A 38 -8.09 4.07 7.16
CA VAL A 38 -7.61 4.11 5.77
C VAL A 38 -8.33 5.25 5.05
N ASN A 39 -7.56 6.19 4.53
CA ASN A 39 -8.07 7.44 3.96
C ASN A 39 -7.44 7.70 2.57
N SER A 40 -7.43 8.97 2.15
CA SER A 40 -6.83 9.43 0.89
C SER A 40 -5.33 9.14 0.75
N ASP A 41 -4.64 8.89 1.86
CA ASP A 41 -3.20 8.60 1.88
C ASP A 41 -2.89 7.11 1.64
N HIS A 42 -3.93 6.26 1.54
CA HIS A 42 -3.83 4.82 1.26
C HIS A 42 -4.39 4.49 -0.12
N VAL A 43 -3.53 4.09 -1.05
CA VAL A 43 -3.94 3.66 -2.40
C VAL A 43 -3.99 2.13 -2.46
N ARG A 44 -5.19 1.56 -2.69
CA ARG A 44 -5.36 0.11 -2.81
C ARG A 44 -4.84 -0.39 -4.15
N ILE A 45 -3.81 -1.24 -4.11
CA ILE A 45 -3.23 -1.90 -5.29
C ILE A 45 -3.63 -3.38 -5.42
N ALA A 46 -3.95 -4.04 -4.30
CA ALA A 46 -4.40 -5.42 -4.23
C ALA A 46 -5.27 -5.64 -2.98
N CYS A 47 -6.14 -6.64 -2.99
CA CYS A 47 -6.86 -7.11 -1.81
C CYS A 47 -6.97 -8.63 -1.83
N GLY A 48 -7.02 -9.22 -0.64
CA GLY A 48 -6.93 -10.65 -0.48
C GLY A 48 -7.29 -11.08 0.94
N ARG A 49 -7.75 -12.32 1.09
CA ARG A 49 -8.00 -12.87 2.44
C ARG A 49 -6.70 -13.32 3.08
N HIS A 50 -5.78 -13.79 2.26
CA HIS A 50 -4.46 -14.26 2.67
C HIS A 50 -3.37 -13.41 2.03
N TYR A 51 -2.22 -13.34 2.70
CA TYR A 51 -1.05 -12.63 2.18
C TYR A 51 -0.69 -13.02 0.74
N ILE A 52 -0.84 -14.31 0.38
CA ILE A 52 -0.55 -14.82 -0.96
C ILE A 52 -1.49 -14.25 -2.05
N ASP A 53 -2.68 -13.80 -1.69
CA ASP A 53 -3.65 -13.23 -2.63
C ASP A 53 -3.29 -11.77 -3.00
N ALA A 54 -2.45 -11.12 -2.18
CA ALA A 54 -2.04 -9.73 -2.32
C ALA A 54 -0.51 -9.55 -2.28
N THR A 55 0.25 -10.61 -2.55
CA THR A 55 1.71 -10.58 -2.56
C THR A 55 2.22 -9.70 -3.72
N PRO A 56 3.24 -8.85 -3.51
CA PRO A 56 3.83 -8.04 -4.57
C PRO A 56 4.56 -8.88 -5.64
N THR A 57 4.85 -10.15 -5.35
CA THR A 57 5.50 -11.07 -6.30
C THR A 57 4.93 -12.48 -6.14
N ALA A 58 4.59 -13.12 -7.26
CA ALA A 58 4.08 -14.49 -7.32
C ALA A 58 4.68 -15.24 -8.51
N GLY A 59 5.02 -16.52 -8.34
CA GLY A 59 5.60 -17.35 -9.40
C GLY A 59 6.39 -18.54 -8.85
N THR A 60 6.98 -19.33 -9.76
CA THR A 60 7.88 -20.45 -9.42
C THR A 60 9.26 -20.19 -10.03
N ILE A 61 10.31 -20.26 -9.21
CA ILE A 61 11.69 -20.11 -9.66
C ILE A 61 12.20 -21.47 -10.16
N TYR A 62 12.34 -21.62 -11.47
CA TYR A 62 12.81 -22.87 -12.10
C TYR A 62 14.34 -22.97 -12.21
N ARG A 63 15.05 -21.84 -12.15
CA ARG A 63 16.51 -21.74 -11.99
C ARG A 63 16.82 -20.53 -11.11
N GLY A 64 17.50 -20.74 -10.00
CA GLY A 64 17.94 -19.68 -9.08
C GLY A 64 19.34 -19.14 -9.40
N GLY A 65 19.83 -18.26 -8.52
CA GLY A 65 21.21 -17.74 -8.56
C GLY A 65 21.37 -16.33 -9.15
N GLY A 66 20.27 -15.66 -9.51
CA GLY A 66 20.26 -14.24 -9.90
C GLY A 66 19.98 -13.30 -8.71
N SER A 67 20.31 -12.01 -8.88
CA SER A 67 19.86 -10.96 -7.95
C SER A 67 18.46 -10.49 -8.34
N GLU A 68 17.61 -10.25 -7.36
CA GLU A 68 16.26 -9.72 -7.53
C GLU A 68 16.17 -8.35 -6.84
N THR A 69 15.51 -7.39 -7.48
CA THR A 69 15.30 -6.04 -6.94
C THR A 69 13.85 -5.64 -7.14
N LEU A 70 13.19 -5.19 -6.07
CA LEU A 70 11.86 -4.59 -6.11
C LEU A 70 12.00 -3.11 -5.75
N SER A 71 11.46 -2.24 -6.61
CA SER A 71 11.44 -0.79 -6.39
C SER A 71 10.00 -0.29 -6.52
N ILE A 72 9.60 0.60 -5.62
CA ILE A 72 8.27 1.21 -5.58
C ILE A 72 8.45 2.72 -5.53
N ASP A 73 7.62 3.45 -6.29
CA ASP A 73 7.60 4.90 -6.34
C ASP A 73 6.14 5.36 -6.39
N VAL A 74 5.78 6.31 -5.53
CA VAL A 74 4.44 6.91 -5.48
C VAL A 74 4.60 8.42 -5.62
N LYS A 75 3.90 9.00 -6.61
CA LYS A 75 3.94 10.43 -6.90
C LYS A 75 2.56 11.04 -6.75
N VAL A 76 2.47 12.07 -5.91
CA VAL A 76 1.26 12.87 -5.71
C VAL A 76 1.50 14.24 -6.32
N PHE A 77 0.52 14.73 -7.09
CA PHE A 77 0.58 16.05 -7.72
C PHE A 77 -0.69 16.82 -7.33
N ASP A 78 -0.51 18.07 -6.92
CA ASP A 78 -1.63 18.99 -6.78
C ASP A 78 -2.12 19.42 -8.16
N ILE A 79 -3.41 19.24 -8.40
CA ILE A 79 -4.10 19.80 -9.55
C ILE A 79 -4.58 21.20 -9.17
N THR A 80 -3.73 22.19 -9.40
CA THR A 80 -4.15 23.60 -9.42
C THR A 80 -4.74 23.94 -10.79
N GLU A 81 -5.91 24.58 -10.80
CA GLU A 81 -6.47 25.24 -11.99
C GLU A 81 -5.62 26.44 -12.45
#